data_AF-A0A329ZB74-F1
#
_entry.id   AF-A0A329ZB74-F1
#
_cell.length_a   1.000
_cell.length_b   1.000
_cell.length_c   1.000
_cell.angle_alpha   90.00
_cell.angle_beta   90.00
_cell.angle_gamma   90.00
#
_symmetry.space_group_name_H-M   'P 1'
#
loop_
_entity.id
_entity.type
_entity.pdbx_description
1 polymer ?
#
loop_
_entity_poly.entity_id
_entity_poly.type
_entity_poly.pdbx_seq_one_letter_code
_entity_poly.pdbx_strand_id
1 'polypeptide(L)'
;MLKRKTSNSTQTQDITKARILYYDFFAGLFLYDLLINRADLLLKQIEILKTEPIIEGDENYFNVLENEIKTNGVKNLLFEYTRFFMLPFDAGIKETHIGKNKRKKERKNPQIILYLSYYLDETIAGSGLIKAKEKVRKSKVRLNEKEFKENEEHFGFLFVFTKYLLQNGETALQNEVFKDCIKPMKDKIIKDIGDKHSDSLYFQISRLLNSFLDFENAFLNSTSN
;
A
#
# COMPACT_ATOMS: atom_id res chain seq x y z
N MET A 1 -9.36 21.18 36.98
CA MET A 1 -9.28 19.77 36.48
C MET A 1 -9.87 19.63 35.06
N LEU A 2 -9.65 20.59 34.14
CA LEU A 2 -10.23 20.59 32.78
C LEU A 2 -9.21 20.51 31.62
N LYS A 3 -7.89 20.53 31.88
CA LYS A 3 -6.87 20.53 30.81
C LYS A 3 -6.54 19.14 30.22
N ARG A 4 -6.97 18.04 30.84
CA ARG A 4 -6.59 16.67 30.43
C ARG A 4 -7.48 16.04 29.36
N LYS A 5 -8.75 16.48 29.21
CA LYS A 5 -9.68 15.90 28.22
C LYS A 5 -9.50 16.51 26.82
N THR A 6 -9.18 17.79 26.73
CA THR A 6 -8.93 18.51 25.47
C THR A 6 -7.60 18.14 24.82
N SER A 7 -6.56 17.82 25.59
CA SER A 7 -5.26 17.39 25.05
C SER A 7 -5.36 16.05 24.32
N ASN A 8 -6.11 15.10 24.89
CA ASN A 8 -6.26 13.75 24.31
C ASN A 8 -7.15 13.76 23.07
N SER A 9 -8.16 14.63 22.99
CA SER A 9 -9.02 14.72 21.79
C SER A 9 -8.27 15.28 20.58
N THR A 10 -7.42 16.29 20.78
CA THR A 10 -6.63 16.89 19.70
C THR A 10 -5.57 15.93 19.19
N GLN A 11 -4.87 15.24 20.09
CA GLN A 11 -3.87 14.23 19.72
C GLN A 11 -4.48 13.07 18.90
N THR A 12 -5.64 12.55 19.30
CA THR A 12 -6.35 11.51 18.54
C THR A 12 -6.76 12.02 17.15
N GLN A 13 -7.21 13.27 17.03
CA GLN A 13 -7.56 13.85 15.73
C GLN A 13 -6.34 13.99 14.81
N ASP A 14 -5.19 14.37 15.35
CA ASP A 14 -3.96 14.51 14.55
C ASP A 14 -3.43 13.15 14.09
N ILE A 15 -3.50 12.12 14.95
CA ILE A 15 -3.19 10.74 14.55
C ILE A 15 -4.14 10.27 13.44
N THR A 16 -5.44 10.54 13.54
CA THR A 16 -6.39 10.18 12.47
C THR A 16 -6.05 10.86 11.15
N LYS A 17 -5.66 12.13 11.15
CA LYS A 17 -5.22 12.84 9.92
C LYS A 17 -3.97 12.19 9.32
N ALA A 18 -2.97 11.86 10.15
CA ALA A 18 -1.76 11.18 9.70
C ALA A 18 -2.09 9.81 9.08
N ARG A 19 -2.97 9.02 9.74
CA ARG A 19 -3.45 7.74 9.20
C ARG A 19 -4.11 7.92 7.84
N ILE A 20 -5.03 8.87 7.71
CA ILE A 20 -5.69 9.21 6.42
C ILE A 20 -4.64 9.51 5.34
N LEU A 21 -3.60 10.28 5.68
CA LEU A 21 -2.53 10.63 4.76
C LEU A 21 -1.73 9.41 4.30
N TYR A 22 -1.34 8.52 5.21
CA TYR A 22 -0.66 7.26 4.86
C TYR A 22 -1.53 6.33 4.01
N TYR A 23 -2.81 6.17 4.36
CA TYR A 23 -3.74 5.38 3.55
C TYR A 23 -3.86 5.94 2.13
N ASP A 24 -3.94 7.26 1.99
CA ASP A 24 -3.99 7.92 0.68
C ASP A 24 -2.68 7.81 -0.11
N PHE A 25 -1.54 7.91 0.56
CA PHE A 25 -0.21 7.74 -0.02
C PHE A 25 -0.04 6.33 -0.61
N PHE A 26 -0.33 5.28 0.17
CA PHE A 26 -0.21 3.90 -0.32
C PHE A 26 -1.27 3.54 -1.36
N ALA A 27 -2.50 4.06 -1.26
CA ALA A 27 -3.47 3.96 -2.34
C ALA A 27 -2.89 4.50 -3.67
N GLY A 28 -2.19 5.64 -3.62
CA GLY A 28 -1.54 6.24 -4.78
C GLY A 28 -0.41 5.41 -5.39
N LEU A 29 0.25 4.55 -4.61
CA LEU A 29 1.37 3.72 -5.04
C LEU A 29 0.95 2.30 -5.44
N PHE A 30 -0.15 1.79 -4.89
CA PHE A 30 -0.66 0.45 -5.14
C PHE A 30 -1.90 0.43 -6.05
N LEU A 31 -2.22 1.53 -6.74
CA LEU A 31 -3.22 1.57 -7.80
C LEU A 31 -2.63 2.20 -9.05
N TYR A 32 -2.54 1.42 -10.12
CA TYR A 32 -1.98 1.86 -11.38
C TYR A 32 -2.67 3.14 -11.90
N ASP A 33 -4.01 3.14 -11.98
CA ASP A 33 -4.76 4.29 -12.50
C ASP A 33 -4.58 5.56 -11.65
N LEU A 34 -4.31 5.43 -10.34
CA LEU A 34 -3.97 6.58 -9.50
C LEU A 34 -2.52 7.02 -9.74
N LEU A 35 -1.57 6.09 -9.78
CA LEU A 35 -0.14 6.38 -9.86
C LEU A 35 0.24 7.24 -11.09
N ILE A 36 -0.39 6.97 -12.25
CA ILE A 36 -0.06 7.61 -13.54
C ILE A 36 -0.01 9.15 -13.45
N ASN A 37 -0.91 9.76 -12.68
CA ASN A 37 -1.10 11.21 -12.63
C ASN A 37 -0.86 11.81 -11.23
N ARG A 38 -0.09 11.12 -10.37
CA ARG A 38 0.01 11.48 -8.95
C ARG A 38 1.35 12.05 -8.51
N ALA A 39 2.27 12.34 -9.44
CA ALA A 39 3.61 12.84 -9.11
C ALA A 39 3.58 14.01 -8.10
N ASP A 40 2.86 15.09 -8.41
CA ASP A 40 2.80 16.28 -7.56
C ASP A 40 2.18 16.02 -6.19
N LEU A 41 1.14 15.19 -6.15
CA LEU A 41 0.49 14.84 -4.89
C LEU A 41 1.40 13.95 -4.04
N LEU A 42 2.06 12.96 -4.63
CA LEU A 42 3.04 12.11 -3.93
C LEU A 42 4.18 12.95 -3.36
N LEU A 43 4.71 13.92 -4.10
CA LEU A 43 5.77 14.81 -3.59
C LEU A 43 5.32 15.61 -2.35
N LYS A 44 4.11 16.19 -2.40
CA LYS A 44 3.52 16.89 -1.23
C LYS A 44 3.32 15.96 -0.04
N GLN A 45 2.87 14.73 -0.30
CA GLN A 45 2.67 13.73 0.75
C GLN A 45 4.02 13.32 1.37
N ILE A 46 5.04 13.08 0.55
CA ILE A 46 6.39 12.74 1.03
C ILE A 46 6.97 13.88 1.86
N GLU A 47 6.80 15.14 1.42
CA GLU A 47 7.27 16.32 2.16
C GLU A 47 6.68 16.38 3.57
N ILE A 48 5.39 16.04 3.74
CA ILE A 48 4.73 16.01 5.05
C ILE A 48 5.14 14.78 5.85
N LEU A 49 5.12 13.59 5.24
CA LEU A 49 5.37 12.33 5.96
C LEU A 49 6.81 12.17 6.42
N LYS A 50 7.77 12.81 5.74
CA LYS A 50 9.18 12.77 6.13
C LYS A 50 9.53 13.67 7.31
N THR A 51 8.67 14.63 7.70
CA THR A 51 8.98 15.51 8.84
C THR A 51 8.90 14.77 10.16
N GLU A 52 7.96 13.83 10.27
CA GLU A 52 7.69 13.03 11.46
C GLU A 52 7.47 11.57 11.03
N PRO A 53 8.54 10.86 10.64
CA PRO A 53 8.45 9.48 10.21
C PRO A 53 7.98 8.58 11.36
N ILE A 54 7.28 7.48 11.01
CA ILE A 54 6.80 6.50 12.01
C ILE A 54 7.97 5.81 12.72
N ILE A 55 8.99 5.41 11.95
CA ILE A 55 10.22 4.80 12.46
C ILE A 55 11.40 5.69 12.10
N GLU A 56 12.31 5.87 13.06
CA GLU A 56 13.59 6.53 12.80
C GLU A 56 14.35 5.80 11.68
N GLY A 57 14.79 6.54 10.67
CA GLY A 57 15.41 5.98 9.47
C GLY A 57 14.49 5.93 8.25
N ASP A 58 13.16 6.01 8.43
CA ASP A 58 12.21 5.99 7.32
C ASP A 58 12.36 7.21 6.38
N GLU A 59 12.90 8.33 6.89
CA GLU A 59 13.21 9.51 6.10
C GLU A 59 14.15 9.20 4.92
N ASN A 60 15.02 8.19 5.05
CA ASN A 60 15.92 7.79 3.97
C ASN A 60 15.15 7.17 2.79
N TYR A 61 14.15 6.33 3.07
CA TYR A 61 13.28 5.76 2.04
C TYR A 61 12.46 6.86 1.35
N PHE A 62 11.95 7.82 2.12
CA PHE A 62 11.27 8.99 1.57
C PHE A 62 12.18 9.84 0.68
N ASN A 63 13.43 10.08 1.08
CA ASN A 63 14.39 10.86 0.29
C ASN A 63 14.71 10.19 -1.05
N VAL A 64 14.84 8.86 -1.08
CA VAL A 64 15.04 8.11 -2.34
C VAL A 64 13.84 8.30 -3.28
N LEU A 65 12.62 8.13 -2.76
CA LEU A 65 11.38 8.31 -3.54
C LEU A 65 11.19 9.76 -4.01
N GLU A 66 11.48 10.74 -3.17
CA GLU A 66 11.40 12.15 -3.50
C GLU A 66 12.34 12.51 -4.65
N ASN A 67 13.60 12.09 -4.56
CA ASN A 67 14.61 12.33 -5.59
C ASN A 67 14.22 11.68 -6.92
N GLU A 68 13.71 10.46 -6.87
CA GLU A 68 13.24 9.75 -8.05
C GLU A 68 12.08 10.48 -8.73
N ILE A 69 11.04 10.84 -7.96
CA ILE A 69 9.85 11.50 -8.52
C ILE A 69 10.20 12.90 -9.06
N LYS A 70 11.11 13.65 -8.40
CA LYS A 70 11.58 14.94 -8.91
C LYS A 70 12.36 14.81 -10.22
N THR A 71 13.13 13.74 -10.39
CA THR A 71 14.04 13.57 -11.54
C THR A 71 13.33 12.94 -12.74
N ASN A 72 12.56 11.87 -12.51
CA ASN A 72 12.01 11.01 -13.55
C ASN A 72 10.48 10.99 -13.56
N GLY A 73 9.81 11.75 -12.68
CA GLY A 73 8.38 11.62 -12.44
C GLY A 73 8.02 10.23 -11.92
N VAL A 74 6.83 9.75 -12.28
CA VAL A 74 6.37 8.40 -11.89
C VAL A 74 6.80 7.31 -12.87
N LYS A 75 7.63 7.61 -13.88
CA LYS A 75 7.93 6.67 -14.97
C LYS A 75 8.57 5.36 -14.47
N ASN A 76 9.60 5.46 -13.62
CA ASN A 76 10.28 4.27 -13.10
C ASN A 76 9.42 3.53 -12.06
N LEU A 77 8.60 4.27 -11.29
CA LEU A 77 7.57 3.66 -10.44
C LEU A 77 6.57 2.85 -11.24
N LEU A 78 6.05 3.38 -12.36
CA LEU A 78 5.13 2.65 -13.23
C LEU A 78 5.80 1.43 -13.86
N PHE A 79 7.06 1.56 -14.28
CA PHE A 79 7.82 0.43 -14.82
C PHE A 79 7.97 -0.69 -13.80
N GLU A 80 8.35 -0.36 -12.56
CA GLU A 80 8.41 -1.34 -11.48
C GLU A 80 7.02 -1.87 -11.13
N TYR A 81 5.98 -1.04 -11.08
CA TYR A 81 4.61 -1.50 -10.84
C TYR A 81 4.22 -2.59 -11.84
N THR A 82 4.41 -2.33 -13.13
CA THR A 82 4.11 -3.29 -14.20
C THR A 82 4.89 -4.59 -13.99
N ARG A 83 6.18 -4.50 -13.66
CA ARG A 83 7.05 -5.65 -13.47
C ARG A 83 6.73 -6.46 -12.21
N PHE A 84 6.37 -5.80 -11.12
CA PHE A 84 6.09 -6.45 -9.86
C PHE A 84 4.66 -7.02 -9.82
N PHE A 85 3.67 -6.28 -10.30
CA PHE A 85 2.25 -6.56 -10.04
C PHE A 85 1.40 -6.86 -11.28
N MET A 86 1.87 -6.64 -12.50
CA MET A 86 1.05 -6.87 -13.71
C MET A 86 1.56 -8.01 -14.59
N LEU A 87 2.88 -8.20 -14.68
CA LEU A 87 3.47 -9.19 -15.57
C LEU A 87 3.63 -10.55 -14.89
N PRO A 88 3.12 -11.65 -15.50
CA PRO A 88 3.27 -13.00 -14.96
C PRO A 88 4.65 -13.61 -15.25
N PHE A 89 5.56 -12.82 -15.83
CA PHE A 89 6.93 -13.21 -16.16
C PHE A 89 7.88 -12.02 -15.99
N ASP A 90 9.17 -12.30 -15.82
CA ASP A 90 10.19 -11.25 -15.86
C ASP A 90 10.31 -10.75 -17.30
N ALA A 91 9.74 -9.58 -17.61
CA ALA A 91 9.95 -8.89 -18.88
C ALA A 91 11.38 -8.31 -18.89
N GLY A 92 12.35 -9.22 -18.98
CA GLY A 92 13.75 -8.95 -18.76
C GLY A 92 14.21 -7.68 -19.45
N ILE A 93 14.74 -6.75 -18.65
CA ILE A 93 15.86 -5.95 -19.12
C ILE A 93 16.91 -6.99 -19.55
N LYS A 94 17.26 -6.99 -20.84
CA LYS A 94 18.39 -7.77 -21.32
C LYS A 94 19.60 -7.29 -20.53
N GLU A 95 19.98 -8.02 -19.48
CA GLU A 95 21.32 -7.91 -18.93
C GLU A 95 22.27 -8.10 -20.11
N THR A 96 22.92 -7.02 -20.54
CA THR A 96 24.01 -7.07 -21.50
C THR A 96 25.22 -7.67 -20.81
N HIS A 97 25.10 -8.93 -20.41
CA HIS A 97 26.23 -9.76 -20.02
C HIS A 97 26.47 -10.78 -21.12
N ILE A 98 27.45 -10.42 -21.94
CA ILE A 98 28.21 -11.34 -22.78
C ILE A 98 28.76 -12.42 -21.85
N GLY A 99 28.09 -13.57 -21.82
CA GLY A 99 28.45 -14.70 -20.97
C GLY A 99 27.69 -15.93 -21.42
N LYS A 100 28.22 -16.63 -22.41
CA LYS A 100 27.70 -17.93 -22.85
C LYS A 100 27.76 -18.92 -21.67
N ASN A 101 26.71 -19.73 -21.56
CA ASN A 101 26.55 -20.89 -20.67
C ASN A 101 26.08 -20.62 -19.22
N LYS A 102 24.76 -20.49 -19.02
CA LYS A 102 24.10 -21.03 -17.83
C LYS A 102 22.81 -21.75 -18.24
N ARG A 103 22.68 -23.00 -17.77
CA ARG A 103 21.48 -23.84 -17.84
C ARG A 103 20.24 -22.98 -17.52
N LYS A 104 19.19 -23.03 -18.34
CA LYS A 104 17.88 -22.42 -18.06
C LYS A 104 17.33 -23.01 -16.77
N LYS A 105 17.63 -22.40 -15.63
CA LYS A 105 16.87 -22.56 -14.40
C LYS A 105 15.57 -21.81 -14.66
N GLU A 106 14.42 -22.48 -14.62
CA GLU A 106 13.11 -21.83 -14.71
C GLU A 106 13.09 -20.65 -13.74
N ARG A 107 13.09 -19.42 -14.27
CA ARG A 107 12.93 -18.22 -13.45
C ARG A 107 11.47 -18.20 -13.03
N LYS A 108 11.15 -18.77 -11.87
CA LYS A 108 9.88 -18.51 -11.15
C LYS A 108 9.83 -17.00 -10.93
N ASN A 109 9.09 -16.29 -11.77
CA ASN A 109 8.73 -14.90 -11.47
C ASN A 109 7.21 -14.77 -11.47
N PRO A 110 6.53 -15.32 -10.44
CA PRO A 110 5.11 -15.06 -10.31
C PRO A 110 5.01 -13.60 -9.88
N GLN A 111 4.32 -12.81 -10.69
CA GLN A 111 3.66 -11.58 -10.28
C GLN A 111 3.29 -11.57 -8.78
N ILE A 112 3.55 -10.45 -8.10
CA ILE A 112 3.03 -10.23 -6.75
C ILE A 112 1.56 -9.88 -6.89
N ILE A 113 0.69 -10.72 -6.32
CA ILE A 113 -0.75 -10.62 -6.49
C ILE A 113 -1.30 -9.60 -5.49
N LEU A 114 -2.09 -8.63 -5.94
CA LEU A 114 -2.67 -7.59 -5.07
C LEU A 114 -4.14 -7.83 -4.72
N TYR A 115 -4.59 -9.08 -4.66
CA TYR A 115 -6.00 -9.42 -4.36
C TYR A 115 -6.09 -10.28 -3.10
N LEU A 116 -6.97 -9.93 -2.18
CA LEU A 116 -7.12 -10.60 -0.87
C LEU A 116 -7.31 -12.11 -0.99
N SER A 117 -8.12 -12.58 -1.94
CA SER A 117 -8.43 -14.01 -2.11
C SER A 117 -7.16 -14.84 -2.20
N TYR A 118 -6.14 -14.35 -2.90
CA TYR A 118 -4.88 -15.08 -3.06
C TYR A 118 -4.19 -15.38 -1.72
N TYR A 119 -4.36 -14.51 -0.73
CA TYR A 119 -3.78 -14.67 0.61
C TYR A 119 -4.66 -15.49 1.55
N LEU A 120 -5.95 -15.67 1.23
CA LEU A 120 -6.88 -16.45 2.04
C LEU A 120 -7.08 -17.87 1.52
N ASP A 121 -7.11 -18.05 0.21
CA ASP A 121 -7.48 -19.30 -0.46
C ASP A 121 -6.65 -19.62 -1.71
N GLU A 122 -5.57 -18.87 -1.97
CA GLU A 122 -4.67 -19.06 -3.13
C GLU A 122 -5.36 -18.91 -4.51
N THR A 123 -6.54 -18.26 -4.57
CA THR A 123 -7.27 -17.97 -5.82
C THR A 123 -7.41 -16.47 -6.08
N ILE A 124 -7.92 -16.09 -7.25
CA ILE A 124 -8.35 -14.71 -7.54
C ILE A 124 -9.88 -14.67 -7.53
N ALA A 125 -10.47 -13.62 -6.97
CA ALA A 125 -11.92 -13.45 -6.89
C ALA A 125 -12.67 -14.56 -6.11
N GLY A 126 -12.01 -15.13 -5.10
CA GLY A 126 -12.53 -16.14 -4.19
C GLY A 126 -13.20 -15.55 -2.94
N SER A 127 -12.94 -16.16 -1.78
CA SER A 127 -13.54 -15.77 -0.49
C SER A 127 -13.16 -14.37 -0.04
N GLY A 128 -11.98 -13.88 -0.46
CA GLY A 128 -11.52 -12.52 -0.20
C GLY A 128 -12.39 -11.46 -0.85
N LEU A 129 -12.84 -11.68 -2.09
CA LEU A 129 -13.74 -10.76 -2.78
C LEU A 129 -15.09 -10.65 -2.09
N ILE A 130 -15.68 -11.78 -1.70
CA ILE A 130 -16.95 -11.80 -0.97
C ILE A 130 -16.82 -11.00 0.33
N LYS A 131 -15.75 -11.30 1.09
CA LYS A 131 -15.46 -10.61 2.35
C LYS A 131 -15.30 -9.10 2.16
N ALA A 132 -14.53 -8.65 1.16
CA ALA A 132 -14.34 -7.23 0.89
C ALA A 132 -15.65 -6.54 0.47
N LYS A 133 -16.45 -7.18 -0.41
CA LYS A 133 -17.78 -6.69 -0.82
C LYS A 133 -18.73 -6.54 0.36
N GLU A 134 -18.71 -7.47 1.31
CA GLU A 134 -19.50 -7.36 2.53
C GLU A 134 -19.13 -6.13 3.35
N LYS A 135 -17.83 -5.80 3.48
CA LYS A 135 -17.39 -4.58 4.17
C LYS A 135 -17.82 -3.32 3.43
N VAL A 136 -17.66 -3.28 2.10
CA VAL A 136 -18.12 -2.14 1.28
C VAL A 136 -19.63 -1.95 1.40
N ARG A 137 -20.41 -3.03 1.40
CA ARG A 137 -21.89 -3.00 1.56
C ARG A 137 -22.34 -2.40 2.90
N LYS A 138 -21.56 -2.58 3.97
CA LYS A 138 -21.82 -1.94 5.28
C LYS A 138 -21.66 -0.42 5.24
N SER A 139 -20.96 0.12 4.24
CA SER A 139 -20.78 1.56 4.04
C SER A 139 -21.81 2.17 3.08
N LYS A 140 -21.79 3.51 2.96
CA LYS A 140 -22.56 4.27 1.96
C LYS A 140 -21.89 4.34 0.59
N VAL A 141 -20.69 3.79 0.42
CA VAL A 141 -19.91 3.85 -0.83
C VAL A 141 -20.20 2.66 -1.71
N ARG A 142 -20.15 2.86 -3.02
CA ARG A 142 -20.13 1.82 -4.03
C ARG A 142 -18.93 2.04 -4.95
N LEU A 143 -18.37 0.94 -5.45
CA LEU A 143 -17.30 0.99 -6.42
C LEU A 143 -17.81 1.62 -7.73
N ASN A 144 -17.07 2.59 -8.27
CA ASN A 144 -17.35 3.11 -9.61
C ASN A 144 -16.56 2.29 -10.65
N GLU A 145 -17.17 1.22 -11.14
CA GLU A 145 -16.55 0.31 -12.12
C GLU A 145 -16.20 1.00 -13.46
N LYS A 146 -16.76 2.19 -13.74
CA LYS A 146 -16.41 2.96 -14.94
C LYS A 146 -15.07 3.66 -14.82
N GLU A 147 -14.70 4.05 -13.61
CA GLU A 147 -13.49 4.82 -13.32
C GLU A 147 -12.39 3.96 -12.70
N PHE A 148 -12.75 2.81 -12.13
CA PHE A 148 -11.86 1.97 -11.36
C PHE A 148 -11.92 0.53 -11.86
N LYS A 149 -10.80 0.06 -12.43
CA LYS A 149 -10.71 -1.25 -13.09
C LYS A 149 -10.57 -2.41 -12.11
N GLU A 150 -10.06 -2.12 -10.91
CA GLU A 150 -9.84 -3.11 -9.87
C GLU A 150 -11.13 -3.38 -9.08
N ASN A 151 -11.25 -4.56 -8.48
CA ASN A 151 -12.40 -4.91 -7.64
C ASN A 151 -12.16 -4.56 -6.16
N GLU A 152 -13.14 -4.82 -5.29
CA GLU A 152 -13.14 -4.37 -3.90
C GLU A 152 -12.11 -5.09 -3.00
N GLU A 153 -11.53 -6.22 -3.43
CA GLU A 153 -10.48 -6.92 -2.68
C GLU A 153 -9.07 -6.47 -3.06
N HIS A 154 -8.93 -5.60 -4.05
CA HIS A 154 -7.64 -5.13 -4.50
C HIS A 154 -6.96 -4.32 -3.40
N PHE A 155 -5.67 -4.58 -3.15
CA PHE A 155 -4.91 -4.02 -2.03
C PHE A 155 -5.00 -2.50 -1.99
N GLY A 156 -4.73 -1.86 -3.13
CA GLY A 156 -4.82 -0.41 -3.26
C GLY A 156 -6.25 0.15 -3.09
N PHE A 157 -7.28 -0.60 -3.49
CA PHE A 157 -8.67 -0.21 -3.23
C PHE A 157 -8.98 -0.22 -1.73
N LEU A 158 -8.51 -1.25 -1.01
CA LEU A 158 -8.71 -1.36 0.44
C LEU A 158 -8.09 -0.15 1.18
N PHE A 159 -6.99 0.42 0.68
CA PHE A 159 -6.45 1.69 1.21
C PHE A 159 -7.38 2.87 0.94
N VAL A 160 -7.91 3.03 -0.27
CA VAL A 160 -8.88 4.09 -0.61
C VAL A 160 -10.13 3.97 0.26
N PHE A 161 -10.66 2.76 0.40
CA PHE A 161 -11.84 2.50 1.21
C PHE A 161 -11.57 2.81 2.68
N THR A 162 -10.42 2.41 3.21
CA THR A 162 -10.03 2.70 4.59
C THR A 162 -9.88 4.20 4.85
N LYS A 163 -9.23 4.93 3.93
CA LYS A 163 -9.15 6.40 3.96
C LYS A 163 -10.55 7.01 4.07
N TYR A 164 -11.48 6.58 3.22
CA TYR A 164 -12.86 7.05 3.25
C TYR A 164 -13.53 6.80 4.61
N LEU A 165 -13.38 5.59 5.17
CA LEU A 165 -13.99 5.25 6.46
C LEU A 165 -13.47 6.16 7.59
N LEU A 166 -12.16 6.41 7.64
CA LEU A 166 -11.57 7.33 8.61
C LEU A 166 -12.08 8.77 8.45
N GLN A 167 -12.20 9.26 7.22
CA GLN A 167 -12.73 10.60 6.93
C GLN A 167 -14.20 10.76 7.37
N ASN A 168 -14.95 9.67 7.41
CA ASN A 168 -16.36 9.67 7.82
C ASN A 168 -16.58 9.21 9.27
N GLY A 169 -15.51 8.99 10.04
CA GLY A 169 -15.61 8.54 11.44
C GLY A 169 -16.10 7.10 11.61
N GLU A 170 -16.09 6.29 10.55
CA GLU A 170 -16.53 4.88 10.53
C GLU A 170 -15.43 3.95 11.08
N THR A 171 -14.92 4.23 12.29
CA THR A 171 -13.72 3.59 12.86
C THR A 171 -13.88 2.09 13.12
N ALA A 172 -15.08 1.64 13.50
CA ALA A 172 -15.36 0.22 13.72
C ALA A 172 -15.24 -0.59 12.42
N LEU A 173 -15.88 -0.11 11.35
CA LEU A 173 -15.78 -0.74 10.03
C LEU A 173 -14.35 -0.65 9.48
N GLN A 174 -13.65 0.46 9.74
CA GLN A 174 -12.25 0.58 9.36
C GLN A 174 -11.36 -0.47 10.02
N ASN A 175 -11.53 -0.71 11.32
CA ASN A 175 -10.80 -1.74 12.05
C ASN A 175 -11.08 -3.14 11.46
N GLU A 176 -12.34 -3.43 11.13
CA GLU A 176 -12.69 -4.67 10.43
C GLU A 176 -11.98 -4.81 9.08
N VAL A 177 -11.98 -3.76 8.23
CA VAL A 177 -11.31 -3.78 6.92
C VAL A 177 -9.80 -3.99 7.08
N PHE A 178 -9.17 -3.31 8.03
CA PHE A 178 -7.74 -3.49 8.27
C PHE A 178 -7.43 -4.92 8.69
N LYS A 179 -8.13 -5.45 9.71
CA LYS A 179 -7.86 -6.78 10.27
C LYS A 179 -8.19 -7.91 9.30
N ASP A 180 -9.31 -7.80 8.60
CA ASP A 180 -9.86 -8.90 7.80
C ASP A 180 -9.41 -8.88 6.35
N CYS A 181 -8.96 -7.72 5.84
CA CYS A 181 -8.64 -7.53 4.43
C CYS A 181 -7.20 -7.04 4.18
N ILE A 182 -6.69 -6.04 4.89
CA ILE A 182 -5.34 -5.50 4.61
C ILE A 182 -4.26 -6.34 5.27
N LYS A 183 -4.41 -6.62 6.57
CA LYS A 183 -3.41 -7.35 7.37
C LYS A 183 -3.06 -8.73 6.82
N PRO A 184 -4.00 -9.57 6.31
CA PRO A 184 -3.66 -10.88 5.75
C PRO A 184 -2.71 -10.82 4.55
N MET A 185 -2.67 -9.71 3.82
CA MET A 185 -1.85 -9.53 2.63
C MET A 185 -0.44 -9.02 2.95
N LYS A 186 -0.30 -8.31 4.08
CA LYS A 186 0.89 -7.55 4.48
C LYS A 186 2.20 -8.33 4.33
N ASP A 187 2.36 -9.39 5.11
CA ASP A 187 3.68 -10.00 5.33
C ASP A 187 4.21 -10.62 4.04
N LYS A 188 3.33 -11.24 3.26
CA LYS A 188 3.71 -11.87 2.01
C LYS A 188 3.96 -10.84 0.90
N ILE A 189 3.22 -9.73 0.81
CA ILE A 189 3.55 -8.63 -0.11
C ILE A 189 4.95 -8.07 0.19
N ILE A 190 5.23 -7.74 1.45
CA ILE A 190 6.51 -7.15 1.86
C ILE A 190 7.66 -8.12 1.60
N LYS A 191 7.48 -9.39 1.97
CA LYS A 191 8.45 -10.44 1.70
C LYS A 191 8.71 -10.62 0.20
N ASP A 192 7.66 -10.76 -0.61
CA ASP A 192 7.79 -11.01 -2.04
C ASP A 192 8.42 -9.82 -2.79
N ILE A 193 8.19 -8.57 -2.34
CA ILE A 193 8.91 -7.39 -2.84
C ILE A 193 10.40 -7.46 -2.44
N GLY A 194 10.68 -7.76 -1.17
CA GLY A 194 12.04 -7.86 -0.63
C GLY A 194 12.91 -8.91 -1.30
N ASP A 195 12.32 -10.07 -1.63
CA ASP A 195 13.01 -11.18 -2.29
C ASP A 195 13.35 -10.89 -3.76
N LYS A 196 12.68 -9.93 -4.42
CA LYS A 196 12.92 -9.60 -5.83
C LYS A 196 14.13 -8.69 -6.00
N HIS A 197 14.10 -7.47 -5.43
CA HIS A 197 15.16 -6.47 -5.64
C HIS A 197 15.26 -5.50 -4.46
N SER A 198 16.30 -5.66 -3.63
CA SER A 198 16.58 -4.80 -2.46
C SER A 198 16.82 -3.33 -2.78
N ASP A 199 17.11 -3.01 -4.05
CA ASP A 199 17.49 -1.64 -4.45
C ASP A 199 16.37 -0.97 -5.28
N SER A 200 15.23 -1.65 -5.46
CA SER A 200 14.09 -1.14 -6.23
C SER A 200 13.31 -0.04 -5.48
N LEU A 201 12.57 0.78 -6.21
CA LEU A 201 11.68 1.78 -5.63
C LEU A 201 10.58 1.11 -4.81
N TYR A 202 10.02 0.00 -5.27
CA TYR A 202 9.03 -0.76 -4.51
C TYR A 202 9.61 -1.41 -3.26
N PHE A 203 10.91 -1.70 -3.22
CA PHE A 203 11.56 -2.06 -1.96
C PHE A 203 11.53 -0.89 -0.97
N GLN A 204 11.89 0.33 -1.38
CA GLN A 204 11.81 1.50 -0.48
C GLN A 204 10.36 1.70 0.02
N ILE A 205 9.38 1.57 -0.90
CA ILE A 205 7.95 1.64 -0.58
C ILE A 205 7.52 0.54 0.40
N SER A 206 8.04 -0.68 0.27
CA SER A 206 7.66 -1.80 1.14
C SER A 206 8.19 -1.64 2.56
N ARG A 207 9.34 -0.96 2.75
CA ARG A 207 9.84 -0.60 4.08
C ARG A 207 8.91 0.38 4.77
N LEU A 208 8.55 1.47 4.09
CA LEU A 208 7.57 2.45 4.57
C LEU A 208 6.20 1.80 4.85
N LEU A 209 5.75 0.91 3.96
CA LEU A 209 4.51 0.17 4.12
C LEU A 209 4.55 -0.73 5.36
N ASN A 210 5.67 -1.41 5.60
CA ASN A 210 5.83 -2.24 6.79
C ASN A 210 5.72 -1.40 8.07
N SER A 211 6.48 -0.30 8.13
CA SER A 211 6.46 0.65 9.24
C SER A 211 5.03 1.12 9.55
N PHE A 212 4.30 1.54 8.51
CA PHE A 212 2.94 2.01 8.66
C PHE A 212 1.97 0.92 9.12
N LEU A 213 1.99 -0.26 8.50
CA LEU A 213 1.05 -1.32 8.86
C LEU A 213 1.36 -1.94 10.23
N ASP A 214 2.61 -1.94 10.68
CA ASP A 214 2.96 -2.30 12.07
C ASP A 214 2.41 -1.29 13.07
N PHE A 215 2.63 0.01 12.81
CA PHE A 215 2.04 1.08 13.61
C PHE A 215 0.52 0.97 13.67
N GLU A 216 -0.13 0.79 12.53
CA GLU A 216 -1.58 0.71 12.41
C GLU A 216 -2.15 -0.47 13.21
N ASN A 217 -1.51 -1.64 13.13
CA ASN A 217 -1.91 -2.81 13.91
C ASN A 217 -1.74 -2.57 15.43
N ALA A 218 -0.63 -1.97 15.85
CA ALA A 218 -0.39 -1.63 17.26
C ALA A 218 -1.43 -0.61 17.78
N PHE A 219 -1.68 0.44 17.00
CA PHE A 219 -2.65 1.48 17.31
C PHE A 219 -4.06 0.88 17.48
N LEU A 220 -4.54 0.11 16.51
CA LEU A 220 -5.88 -0.49 16.55
C LEU A 220 -6.07 -1.49 17.72
N ASN A 221 -5.03 -2.21 18.10
CA ASN A 221 -5.08 -3.11 19.26
C ASN A 221 -5.11 -2.32 20.58
N SER A 222 -4.43 -1.17 20.66
CA SER A 222 -4.46 -0.31 21.85
C SER A 222 -5.82 0.38 22.07
N THR A 223 -6.58 0.62 21.00
CA THR A 223 -7.90 1.27 21.07
C THR A 223 -9.08 0.30 21.09
N SER A 224 -8.85 -1.02 21.02
CA SER A 224 -9.89 -2.05 21.08
C SER A 224 -10.15 -2.58 22.51
N ASN A 225 -9.45 -2.06 23.51
CA ASN A 225 -9.67 -2.29 24.95
C ASN A 225 -10.37 -1.09 25.59
#